data_AF-A0A743SRY8-F1
#
_entry.id   AF-A0A743SRY8-F1
#
_cell.length_a   1.000
_cell.length_b   1.000
_cell.length_c   1.000
_cell.angle_alpha   90.00
_cell.angle_beta   90.00
_cell.angle_gamma   90.00
#
_symmetry.space_group_name_H-M   'P 1'
#
loop_
_entity.id
_entity.type
_entity.pdbx_description
1 polymer ?
#
loop_
_entity_poly.entity_id
_entity_poly.type
_entity_poly.pdbx_seq_one_letter_code
_entity_poly.pdbx_strand_id
1 'polypeptide(L)'
;MEGIQTADNASQSSAEVAVTTATADGYTLKFPYKLATGEMLTCVTLRRLRVADMKAAKRQFKNSDEWDEALIARMTDLNPEDLTGMDLEDYQALSKRFRQFAGLADE
;
A
#
# COMPACT_ATOMS: atom_id res chain seq x y z
N MET A 1 -37.42 -6.98 -45.37
CA MET A 1 -35.96 -7.20 -45.30
C MET A 1 -35.35 -5.98 -44.62
N GLU A 2 -35.68 -5.80 -43.34
CA GLU A 2 -35.00 -6.40 -42.18
C GLU A 2 -33.60 -5.77 -42.03
N GLY A 3 -33.23 -5.17 -40.91
CA GLY A 3 -33.90 -5.07 -39.63
C GLY A 3 -33.18 -4.06 -38.75
N ILE A 4 -33.92 -3.61 -37.75
CA ILE A 4 -33.49 -2.94 -36.53
C ILE A 4 -32.19 -3.52 -35.96
N GLN A 5 -31.19 -2.67 -35.73
CA GLN A 5 -30.11 -2.95 -34.79
C GLN A 5 -30.47 -2.27 -33.47
N THR A 6 -31.23 -2.98 -32.64
CA THR A 6 -31.32 -2.75 -31.20
C THR A 6 -30.32 -3.67 -30.53
N ALA A 7 -29.39 -3.11 -29.77
CA ALA A 7 -28.80 -3.65 -28.54
C ALA A 7 -27.59 -2.76 -28.22
N ASP A 8 -27.72 -1.95 -27.18
CA ASP A 8 -27.16 -2.31 -25.88
C ASP A 8 -25.67 -1.95 -25.86
N ASN A 9 -25.39 -0.68 -25.56
CA ASN A 9 -24.12 -0.38 -24.93
C ASN A 9 -24.43 0.23 -23.58
N ALA A 10 -24.55 -0.69 -22.64
CA ALA A 10 -24.63 -0.51 -21.22
C ALA A 10 -23.74 0.62 -20.70
N SER A 11 -24.33 1.39 -19.79
CA SER A 11 -23.69 1.98 -18.61
C SER A 11 -22.16 2.04 -18.65
N GLN A 12 -21.61 3.12 -19.21
CA GLN A 12 -20.36 3.63 -18.72
C GLN A 12 -20.66 4.36 -17.41
N SER A 13 -20.73 3.57 -16.34
CA SER A 13 -20.60 4.06 -14.98
C SER A 13 -19.23 4.74 -14.90
N SER A 14 -19.23 6.06 -14.98
CA SER A 14 -18.13 6.91 -14.55
C SER A 14 -17.91 6.70 -13.04
N ALA A 15 -17.31 5.57 -12.69
CA ALA A 15 -16.42 5.51 -11.55
C ALA A 15 -15.06 5.98 -12.07
N GLU A 16 -14.93 7.30 -12.23
CA GLU A 16 -13.64 7.96 -12.28
C GLU A 16 -13.01 7.78 -10.88
N VAL A 17 -12.48 6.58 -10.63
CA VAL A 17 -11.54 6.38 -9.53
C VAL A 17 -10.29 7.10 -9.96
N ALA A 18 -10.11 8.27 -9.38
CA ALA A 18 -8.96 9.14 -9.54
C ALA A 18 -7.69 8.30 -9.61
N VAL A 19 -7.19 8.12 -10.83
CA VAL A 19 -5.84 7.64 -11.06
C VAL A 19 -4.93 8.79 -10.66
N THR A 20 -4.61 8.86 -9.38
CA THR A 20 -3.62 9.79 -8.86
C THR A 20 -2.27 9.33 -9.40
N THR A 21 -1.89 9.97 -10.50
CA THR A 21 -0.58 9.89 -11.11
C THR A 21 0.44 10.47 -10.14
N ALA A 22 1.34 9.64 -9.61
CA ALA A 22 2.70 10.05 -9.30
C ALA A 22 3.61 8.83 -9.23
N THR A 23 4.78 8.98 -9.83
CA THR A 23 5.93 8.08 -9.97
C THR A 23 6.49 7.59 -8.62
N ALA A 24 5.68 6.90 -7.83
CA ALA A 24 6.01 6.19 -6.61
C ALA A 24 5.69 4.72 -6.83
N ASP A 25 6.55 3.81 -6.37
CA ASP A 25 6.35 2.36 -6.48
C ASP A 25 5.09 2.02 -5.66
N GLY A 26 3.93 1.96 -6.31
CA GLY A 26 2.66 1.69 -5.65
C GLY A 26 2.52 0.18 -5.45
N TYR A 27 2.32 -0.27 -4.22
CA TYR A 27 1.98 -1.66 -3.93
C TYR A 27 0.47 -1.81 -3.81
N THR A 28 -0.13 -2.52 -4.74
CA THR A 28 -1.54 -2.91 -4.67
C THR A 28 -1.69 -4.05 -3.67
N LEU A 29 -2.52 -3.84 -2.64
CA LEU A 29 -2.83 -4.85 -1.65
C LEU A 29 -3.65 -5.97 -2.29
N LYS A 30 -3.33 -7.22 -1.96
CA LYS A 30 -4.12 -8.36 -2.41
C LYS A 30 -5.43 -8.47 -1.65
N PHE A 31 -5.41 -8.10 -0.37
CA PHE A 31 -6.57 -8.09 0.49
C PHE A 31 -6.92 -6.65 0.84
N PRO A 32 -7.71 -5.96 0.00
CA PRO A 32 -8.11 -4.59 0.31
C PRO A 32 -8.95 -4.60 1.58
N TYR A 33 -8.51 -3.84 2.58
CA TYR A 33 -9.14 -3.77 3.88
C TYR A 33 -9.51 -2.33 4.22
N LYS A 34 -10.33 -2.20 5.26
CA LYS A 34 -10.79 -0.89 5.73
C LYS A 34 -9.79 -0.37 6.76
N LEU A 35 -9.20 0.78 6.48
CA LEU A 35 -8.34 1.51 7.40
C LEU A 35 -9.12 1.93 8.65
N ALA A 36 -8.40 2.22 9.71
CA ALA A 36 -8.93 2.91 10.89
C ALA A 36 -9.51 4.28 10.54
N THR A 37 -9.02 4.93 9.48
CA THR A 37 -9.57 6.17 8.92
C THR A 37 -10.95 5.98 8.27
N GLY A 38 -11.36 4.72 8.02
CA GLY A 38 -12.62 4.36 7.38
C GLY A 38 -12.54 4.25 5.86
N GLU A 39 -11.39 4.57 5.25
CA GLU A 39 -11.13 4.44 3.81
C GLU A 39 -10.75 3.00 3.44
N MET A 40 -11.08 2.59 2.22
CA MET A 40 -10.71 1.27 1.71
C MET A 40 -9.32 1.35 1.09
N LEU A 41 -8.33 0.76 1.75
CA LEU A 41 -6.97 0.72 1.24
C LEU A 41 -6.87 -0.39 0.20
N THR A 42 -6.73 0.01 -1.06
CA THR A 42 -6.53 -0.92 -2.20
C THR A 42 -5.09 -0.86 -2.71
N CYS A 43 -4.42 0.28 -2.54
CA CYS A 43 -3.06 0.52 -2.96
C CYS A 43 -2.35 1.41 -1.94
N VAL A 44 -1.10 1.11 -1.66
CA VAL A 44 -0.21 1.92 -0.83
C VAL A 44 0.93 2.46 -1.67
N THR A 45 1.28 3.73 -1.46
CA THR A 45 2.47 4.31 -2.06
C THR A 45 3.70 3.97 -1.23
N LEU A 46 4.68 3.30 -1.83
CA LEU A 46 5.96 3.05 -1.18
C LEU A 46 6.87 4.25 -1.38
N ARG A 47 7.31 4.85 -0.27
CA ARG A 47 8.33 5.91 -0.28
C ARG A 47 9.66 5.37 0.21
N ARG A 48 10.76 5.91 -0.32
CA ARG A 48 12.12 5.57 0.14
C ARG A 48 12.33 6.14 1.54
N LEU A 49 12.45 5.25 2.53
CA LEU A 49 12.82 5.62 3.89
C LEU A 49 14.25 6.13 3.95
N ARG A 50 14.48 7.15 4.79
CA ARG A 50 15.84 7.63 5.08
C ARG A 50 16.34 7.04 6.40
N VAL A 51 17.64 7.12 6.61
CA VAL A 51 18.28 6.76 7.89
C VAL A 51 17.65 7.53 9.07
N ALA A 52 17.10 8.73 8.81
CA ALA A 52 16.34 9.49 9.80
C ALA A 52 15.08 8.74 10.27
N ASP A 53 14.32 8.14 9.35
CA ASP A 53 13.14 7.33 9.68
C ASP A 53 13.51 6.08 10.48
N MET A 54 14.60 5.39 10.09
CA MET A 54 15.13 4.26 10.87
C MET A 54 15.53 4.66 12.29
N LYS A 55 16.22 5.81 12.44
CA LYS A 55 16.57 6.33 13.77
C LYS A 55 15.33 6.73 14.56
N ALA A 56 14.31 7.30 13.93
CA ALA A 56 13.05 7.63 14.59
C ALA A 56 12.33 6.37 15.06
N ALA A 57 12.21 5.34 14.21
CA ALA A 57 11.64 4.04 14.56
C ALA A 57 12.39 3.38 15.72
N LYS A 58 13.73 3.28 15.64
CA LYS A 58 14.58 2.72 16.72
C LYS A 58 14.57 3.53 18.03
N ARG A 59 14.25 4.83 17.98
CA ARG A 59 14.11 5.66 19.20
C ARG A 59 12.75 5.49 19.84
N GLN A 60 11.72 5.28 19.02
CA GLN A 60 10.33 5.15 19.45
C GLN A 60 10.02 3.73 19.93
N PHE A 61 10.67 2.72 19.32
CA PHE A 61 10.49 1.31 19.62
C PHE A 61 11.83 0.68 20.00
N LYS A 62 11.86 -0.05 21.13
CA LYS A 62 13.05 -0.75 21.63
C LYS A 62 13.14 -2.21 21.15
N ASN A 63 12.00 -2.80 20.79
CA ASN A 63 11.89 -4.20 20.37
C ASN A 63 12.09 -4.32 18.88
N SER A 64 12.74 -5.40 18.44
CA SER A 64 13.10 -5.56 17.02
C SER A 64 11.90 -5.71 16.08
N ASP A 65 10.80 -6.26 16.58
CA ASP A 65 9.58 -6.46 15.80
C ASP A 65 8.79 -5.15 15.62
N GLU A 66 8.76 -4.29 16.63
CA GLU A 66 7.98 -3.05 16.59
C GLU A 66 8.59 -1.96 15.71
N TRP A 67 9.92 -1.85 15.64
CA TRP A 67 10.55 -0.87 14.72
C TRP A 67 10.48 -1.32 13.25
N ASP A 68 10.36 -2.61 12.94
CA ASP A 68 10.09 -3.09 11.58
C ASP A 68 8.71 -2.62 11.14
N GLU A 69 7.68 -2.86 11.96
CA GLU A 69 6.32 -2.37 11.72
C GLU A 69 6.30 -0.85 11.55
N ALA A 70 6.96 -0.12 12.45
CA ALA A 70 7.02 1.33 12.38
C ALA A 70 7.82 1.88 11.18
N LEU A 71 8.73 1.09 10.62
CA LEU A 71 9.40 1.42 9.37
C LEU A 71 8.44 1.17 8.20
N ILE A 72 7.77 0.02 8.16
CA ILE A 72 6.78 -0.29 7.12
C ILE A 72 5.69 0.79 7.09
N ALA A 73 5.18 1.22 8.25
CA ALA A 73 4.14 2.26 8.34
C ALA A 73 4.63 3.57 7.75
N ARG A 74 5.85 3.98 8.11
CA ARG A 74 6.49 5.16 7.53
C ARG A 74 6.82 5.00 6.05
N MET A 75 6.97 3.78 5.55
CA MET A 75 7.27 3.48 4.15
C MET A 75 6.01 3.58 3.29
N THR A 76 4.88 3.09 3.81
CA THR A 76 3.57 3.12 3.14
C THR A 76 2.79 4.40 3.41
N ASP A 77 3.30 5.25 4.31
CA ASP A 77 2.60 6.44 4.82
C ASP A 77 1.29 6.06 5.55
N LEU A 78 1.29 4.90 6.21
CA LEU A 78 0.18 4.38 7.01
C LEU A 78 0.45 4.54 8.50
N ASN A 79 -0.62 4.51 9.30
CA ASN A 79 -0.50 4.45 10.74
C ASN A 79 -0.18 3.01 11.19
N PRO A 80 0.50 2.82 12.33
CA PRO A 80 0.74 1.49 12.90
C PRO A 80 -0.57 0.73 13.19
N GLU A 81 -1.64 1.44 13.55
CA GLU A 81 -2.98 0.86 13.76
C GLU A 81 -3.54 0.21 12.48
N ASP A 82 -3.24 0.79 11.31
CA ASP A 82 -3.66 0.26 10.02
C ASP A 82 -2.84 -0.96 9.62
N LEU A 83 -1.57 -1.02 10.01
CA LEU A 83 -0.73 -2.20 9.77
C LEU A 83 -1.16 -3.40 10.61
N THR A 84 -1.59 -3.19 11.85
CA THR A 84 -2.09 -4.28 12.70
C THR A 84 -3.33 -4.95 12.10
N GLY A 85 -4.15 -4.20 11.34
CA GLY A 85 -5.32 -4.72 10.61
C GLY A 85 -5.01 -5.27 9.22
N MET A 86 -3.77 -5.13 8.73
CA MET A 86 -3.36 -5.57 7.39
C MET A 86 -3.18 -7.09 7.34
N ASP A 87 -3.44 -7.69 6.18
CA ASP A 87 -3.16 -9.10 5.96
C ASP A 87 -1.65 -9.39 6.05
N LEU A 88 -1.32 -10.53 6.66
CA LEU A 88 0.06 -10.95 6.87
C LEU A 88 0.81 -11.15 5.53
N GLU A 89 0.12 -11.55 4.46
CA GLU A 89 0.72 -11.71 3.13
C GLU A 89 1.16 -10.36 2.55
N ASP A 90 0.32 -9.34 2.70
CA ASP A 90 0.62 -7.98 2.27
C ASP A 90 1.73 -7.36 3.12
N TYR A 91 1.70 -7.54 4.45
CA TYR A 91 2.78 -7.10 5.33
C TYR A 91 4.14 -7.70 4.94
N GLN A 92 4.18 -9.01 4.66
CA GLN A 92 5.41 -9.68 4.21
C GLN A 92 5.90 -9.14 2.86
N ALA A 93 4.99 -8.85 1.92
CA ALA A 93 5.35 -8.27 0.64
C ALA A 93 5.99 -6.89 0.82
N LEU A 94 5.41 -6.04 1.67
CA LEU A 94 5.96 -4.73 2.02
C LEU A 94 7.34 -4.84 2.69
N SER A 95 7.52 -5.78 3.63
CA SER A 95 8.82 -6.03 4.29
C SER A 95 9.90 -6.48 3.29
N LYS A 96 9.53 -7.35 2.34
CA LYS A 96 10.44 -7.76 1.25
C LYS A 96 10.82 -6.59 0.36
N ARG A 97 9.85 -5.75 -0.03
CA ARG A 97 10.11 -4.54 -0.81
C ARG A 97 11.00 -3.57 -0.05
N PHE A 98 10.74 -3.37 1.25
CA PHE A 98 11.59 -2.53 2.09
C PHE A 98 13.06 -2.98 2.05
N ARG A 99 13.33 -4.28 2.25
CA ARG A 99 14.69 -4.83 2.16
C ARG A 99 15.29 -4.62 0.77
N GLN A 100 14.50 -4.80 -0.29
CA GLN A 100 14.92 -4.52 -1.67
C GLN A 100 15.29 -3.04 -1.87
N PHE A 101 14.49 -2.11 -1.36
CA PHE A 101 14.78 -0.67 -1.45
C PHE A 101 15.97 -0.24 -0.60
N ALA A 102 16.16 -0.87 0.55
CA ALA A 102 17.28 -0.58 1.45
C ALA A 102 18.60 -1.18 0.96
N GLY A 103 18.60 -1.93 -0.15
CA GLY A 103 19.79 -2.64 -0.64
C GLY A 103 20.23 -3.78 0.28
N LEU A 104 19.31 -4.28 1.11
CA LEU A 104 19.46 -5.42 2.03
C LEU A 104 18.94 -6.73 1.42
N ALA A 105 18.45 -6.70 0.18
CA ALA A 105 18.17 -7.91 -0.57
C ALA A 105 19.50 -8.44 -1.12
N ASP A 106 20.09 -9.40 -0.43
CA ASP A 106 21.12 -10.27 -0.99
C ASP A 106 20.54 -11.00 -2.23
N GLU A 107 21.40 -11.10 -3.24
CA GLU A 107 21.22 -11.66 -4.59
C GLU A 107 20.46 -13.00 -4.68
#